data_AF-A0AAU4DXR1-F1
#
_entry.id   AF-A0AAU4DXR1-F1
#
_cell.length_a   1.000
_cell.length_b   1.000
_cell.length_c   1.000
_cell.angle_alpha   90.00
_cell.angle_beta   90.00
_cell.angle_gamma   90.00
#
_symmetry.space_group_name_H-M   'P 1'
#
loop_
_entity.id
_entity.type
_entity.pdbx_description
1 polymer ?
#
loop_
_entity_poly.entity_id
_entity_poly.type
_entity_poly.pdbx_seq_one_letter_code
_entity_poly.pdbx_strand_id
1 'polypeptide(L)'
;MHVIINAGSGPVPDTDRTTAAAAAENMTQFVADLAGLGTTVAVCTATPDGDSGDGRYAFRLDLADGRAVDVEMPGIPLDQVRYMGAAGQDIWDFPRLYVDGSSWVWRYALGACGPAED
;
A
#
# COMPACT_ATOMS: atom_id res chain seq x y z
N MET A 1 21.18 -24.81 -7.55
CA MET A 1 19.72 -24.60 -7.52
C MET A 1 19.47 -23.38 -6.66
N HIS A 2 19.31 -22.21 -7.29
CA HIS A 2 18.98 -20.97 -6.56
C HIS A 2 17.46 -20.90 -6.49
N VAL A 3 16.91 -21.08 -5.29
CA VAL A 3 15.52 -20.73 -5.02
C VAL A 3 15.48 -19.22 -4.97
N ILE A 4 14.93 -18.57 -6.00
CA ILE A 4 14.56 -17.17 -5.93
C ILE A 4 13.24 -17.13 -5.17
N ILE A 5 13.31 -16.85 -3.87
CA ILE A 5 12.13 -16.48 -3.08
C ILE A 5 11.83 -15.02 -3.43
N ASN A 6 11.03 -14.80 -4.47
CA ASN A 6 10.58 -13.45 -4.80
C ASN A 6 9.39 -13.12 -3.90
N ALA A 7 9.64 -12.45 -2.78
CA ALA A 7 8.63 -12.17 -1.78
C ALA A 7 7.63 -11.07 -2.19
N GLY A 8 7.41 -10.78 -3.48
CA GLY A 8 6.55 -9.69 -3.94
C GLY A 8 7.16 -8.28 -3.80
N SER A 9 8.47 -8.20 -3.53
CA SER A 9 9.27 -6.97 -3.49
C SER A 9 9.88 -6.60 -4.85
N GLY A 10 9.47 -7.28 -5.92
CA GLY A 10 9.88 -6.94 -7.27
C GLY A 10 9.23 -5.64 -7.76
N PRO A 11 9.69 -5.11 -8.92
CA PRO A 11 8.98 -4.03 -9.59
C PRO A 11 7.53 -4.46 -9.80
N VAL A 12 6.59 -3.54 -9.58
CA VAL A 12 5.20 -3.77 -9.94
C VAL A 12 5.21 -3.99 -11.46
N PRO A 13 4.65 -5.10 -11.98
CA PRO A 13 4.74 -5.38 -13.40
C PRO A 13 4.25 -4.18 -14.19
N ASP A 14 5.17 -3.60 -14.96
CA ASP A 14 4.92 -2.45 -15.81
C ASP A 14 3.92 -2.89 -16.88
N THR A 15 2.67 -2.56 -16.63
CA THR A 15 1.57 -2.80 -17.54
C THR A 15 0.99 -1.43 -17.85
N ASP A 16 0.33 -1.28 -19.00
CA ASP A 16 -0.41 -0.05 -19.37
C ASP A 16 -1.48 0.38 -18.33
N ARG A 17 -1.64 -0.39 -17.25
CA ARG A 17 -2.56 -0.18 -16.13
C ARG A 17 -1.90 0.43 -14.90
N THR A 18 -0.57 0.51 -14.84
CA THR A 18 0.16 1.16 -13.76
C THR A 18 0.05 2.67 -13.91
N THR A 19 -0.75 3.32 -13.06
CA THR A 19 -1.00 4.76 -13.14
C THR A 19 -1.07 5.42 -11.76
N ALA A 20 -0.68 6.69 -11.70
CA ALA A 20 -0.84 7.52 -10.50
C ALA A 20 -2.32 7.64 -10.07
N ALA A 21 -3.25 7.59 -11.03
CA ALA A 21 -4.69 7.63 -10.77
C ALA A 21 -5.15 6.37 -10.02
N ALA A 22 -4.75 5.18 -10.48
CA ALA A 22 -5.04 3.94 -9.78
C ALA A 22 -4.38 3.90 -8.39
N ALA A 23 -3.16 4.42 -8.24
CA ALA A 23 -2.53 4.55 -6.92
C ALA A 23 -3.33 5.46 -5.97
N ALA A 24 -3.89 6.56 -6.48
CA ALA A 24 -4.73 7.46 -5.71
C ALA A 24 -6.09 6.84 -5.32
N GLU A 25 -6.70 6.06 -6.22
CA GLU A 25 -7.90 5.25 -5.91
C GLU A 25 -7.60 4.21 -4.83
N ASN A 26 -6.47 3.52 -4.95
CA ASN A 26 -5.98 2.59 -3.94
C ASN A 26 -5.76 3.29 -2.61
N MET A 27 -5.11 4.47 -2.61
CA MET A 27 -4.90 5.24 -1.39
C MET A 27 -6.23 5.64 -0.73
N THR A 28 -7.23 6.03 -1.52
CA THR A 28 -8.57 6.33 -1.01
C THR A 28 -9.19 5.12 -0.31
N GLN A 29 -9.09 3.92 -0.91
CA GLN A 29 -9.55 2.70 -0.26
C GLN A 29 -8.73 2.34 0.98
N PHE A 30 -7.41 2.56 0.96
CA PHE A 30 -6.52 2.30 2.09
C PHE A 30 -6.91 3.16 3.30
N VAL A 31 -7.18 4.46 3.08
CA VAL A 31 -7.68 5.37 4.11
C VAL A 31 -9.04 4.92 4.64
N ALA A 32 -9.95 4.46 3.78
CA ALA A 32 -11.25 3.94 4.20
C ALA A 32 -11.12 2.66 5.04
N ASP A 33 -10.20 1.76 4.67
CA ASP A 33 -9.92 0.54 5.42
C ASP A 33 -9.29 0.86 6.80
N LEU A 34 -8.39 1.85 6.87
CA LEU A 34 -7.83 2.36 8.14
C LEU A 34 -8.90 2.94 9.06
N ALA A 35 -9.83 3.72 8.50
CA ALA A 35 -10.97 4.23 9.25
C ALA A 35 -11.84 3.10 9.82
N GLY A 36 -11.99 2.00 9.08
CA GLY A 36 -12.66 0.78 9.55
C GLY A 36 -11.96 0.09 10.73
N LEU A 37 -10.65 0.32 10.92
CA LEU A 37 -9.86 -0.17 12.05
C LEU A 37 -9.76 0.83 13.21
N GLY A 38 -10.38 2.01 13.09
CA GLY A 38 -10.33 3.06 14.10
C GLY A 38 -9.18 4.05 13.94
N THR A 39 -8.38 3.95 12.87
CA THR A 39 -7.34 4.95 12.54
C THR A 39 -7.97 6.07 11.72
N THR A 40 -7.89 7.30 12.21
CA THR A 40 -8.33 8.49 11.44
C THR A 40 -7.15 9.13 10.73
N VAL A 41 -7.22 9.21 9.41
CA VAL A 41 -6.27 9.99 8.59
C VAL A 41 -6.79 11.42 8.49
N ALA A 42 -5.99 12.39 8.95
CA ALA A 42 -6.35 13.80 8.91
C ALA A 42 -6.03 14.43 7.54
N VAL A 43 -4.87 14.06 6.97
CA VAL A 43 -4.43 14.56 5.66
C VAL A 43 -3.79 13.41 4.88
N CYS A 44 -4.09 13.33 3.58
CA CYS A 44 -3.43 12.44 2.64
C CYS A 44 -2.90 13.28 1.47
N THR A 45 -1.59 13.34 1.29
CA THR A 45 -0.93 14.16 0.27
C THR A 45 -0.13 13.27 -0.68
N ALA A 46 -0.39 13.33 -1.98
CA ALA A 46 0.48 12.71 -2.97
C ALA A 46 1.79 13.49 -3.09
N THR A 47 2.93 12.81 -3.06
CA THR A 47 4.23 13.47 -3.26
C THR A 47 4.57 13.50 -4.75
N PRO A 48 4.79 14.68 -5.37
CA PRO A 48 4.94 14.81 -6.82
C PRO A 48 6.21 14.13 -7.37
N ASP A 49 7.25 13.98 -6.56
CA ASP A 49 8.50 13.28 -6.90
C ASP A 49 8.51 11.80 -6.47
N GLY A 50 7.37 11.29 -6.02
CA GLY A 50 7.22 9.98 -5.38
C GLY A 50 7.03 8.80 -6.34
N ASP A 51 7.32 8.95 -7.63
CA ASP A 51 7.39 7.79 -8.52
C ASP A 51 8.73 7.10 -8.29
N SER A 52 8.70 5.98 -7.56
CA SER A 52 9.87 5.15 -7.29
C SER A 52 10.46 4.52 -8.57
N GLY A 53 9.82 4.74 -9.74
CA GLY A 53 10.23 4.21 -11.05
C GLY A 53 9.93 2.72 -11.20
N ASP A 54 9.21 2.13 -10.25
CA ASP A 54 8.89 0.71 -10.15
C ASP A 54 7.37 0.44 -10.18
N GLY A 55 6.59 1.47 -10.53
CA GLY A 55 5.13 1.44 -10.58
C GLY A 55 4.44 1.72 -9.24
N ARG A 56 5.18 2.21 -8.24
CA ARG A 56 4.64 2.70 -6.97
C ARG A 56 4.72 4.23 -6.91
N TYR A 57 3.69 4.80 -6.30
CA TYR A 57 3.55 6.24 -6.12
C TYR A 57 3.50 6.54 -4.62
N ALA A 58 4.32 7.49 -4.17
CA ALA A 58 4.41 7.82 -2.76
C ALA A 58 3.35 8.84 -2.32
N PHE A 59 2.83 8.60 -1.13
CA PHE A 59 1.81 9.39 -0.45
C PHE A 59 2.23 9.57 1.00
N ARG A 60 1.96 10.75 1.56
CA ARG A 60 2.12 11.02 2.97
C ARG A 60 0.76 11.06 3.65
N LEU A 61 0.59 10.26 4.69
CA LEU A 61 -0.58 10.23 5.56
C LEU A 61 -0.23 10.90 6.88
N ASP A 62 -0.88 12.02 7.20
CA ASP A 62 -0.84 12.59 8.54
C ASP A 62 -2.07 12.08 9.30
N LEU A 63 -1.83 11.31 10.36
CA LEU A 63 -2.85 10.70 11.20
C LEU A 63 -3.34 11.69 12.26
N ALA A 64 -4.60 11.54 12.69
CA ALA A 64 -5.21 12.42 13.69
C ALA A 64 -4.56 12.30 15.09
N ASP A 65 -3.84 11.19 15.34
CA ASP A 65 -3.05 10.98 16.56
C ASP A 65 -1.69 11.70 16.53
N GLY A 66 -1.38 12.41 15.44
CA GLY A 66 -0.15 13.18 15.27
C GLY A 66 1.01 12.39 14.65
N ARG A 67 0.85 11.10 14.35
CA ARG A 67 1.82 10.35 13.55
C ARG A 67 1.74 10.75 12.09
N ALA A 68 2.87 10.67 11.39
CA ALA A 68 2.93 10.78 9.94
C ALA A 68 3.54 9.50 9.39
N VAL A 69 2.97 8.99 8.30
CA VAL A 69 3.35 7.73 7.68
C VAL A 69 3.50 7.94 6.18
N ASP A 70 4.62 7.54 5.61
CA ASP A 70 4.86 7.58 4.17
C ASP A 70 4.50 6.22 3.56
N VAL A 71 3.67 6.22 2.52
CA VAL A 71 3.15 5.02 1.86
C VAL A 71 3.49 5.03 0.38
N GLU A 72 4.23 4.04 -0.10
CA GLU A 72 4.44 3.81 -1.53
C GLU A 72 3.42 2.80 -2.05
N MET A 73 2.43 3.31 -2.78
CA MET A 73 1.26 2.56 -3.21
C MET A 73 1.41 2.10 -4.67
N PRO A 74 1.25 0.79 -4.95
CA PRO A 74 1.19 0.30 -6.32
C PRO A 74 0.09 0.98 -7.15
N GLY A 75 0.44 1.40 -8.36
CA GLY A 75 -0.48 2.03 -9.30
C GLY A 75 -1.32 1.07 -10.13
N ILE A 76 -1.53 -0.17 -9.69
CA ILE A 76 -2.33 -1.17 -10.41
C ILE A 76 -3.78 -1.22 -9.89
N PRO A 77 -4.72 -1.91 -10.57
CA PRO A 77 -6.09 -2.01 -10.11
C PRO A 77 -6.25 -2.52 -8.67
N LEU A 78 -7.25 -1.98 -7.96
CA LEU A 78 -7.48 -2.22 -6.53
C LEU A 78 -7.59 -3.72 -6.18
N ASP A 79 -8.26 -4.50 -7.02
CA ASP A 79 -8.47 -5.94 -6.83
C ASP A 79 -7.17 -6.75 -6.90
N GLN A 80 -6.12 -6.20 -7.50
CA GLN A 80 -4.81 -6.83 -7.64
C GLN A 80 -3.84 -6.41 -6.53
N VAL A 81 -4.12 -5.34 -5.77
CA VAL A 81 -3.28 -4.87 -4.66
C VAL A 81 -3.90 -5.14 -3.28
N ARG A 82 -5.23 -5.16 -3.18
CA ARG A 82 -5.97 -5.26 -1.92
C ARG A 82 -6.17 -6.71 -1.47
N TYR A 83 -5.11 -7.29 -0.92
CA TYR A 83 -5.20 -8.56 -0.20
C TYR A 83 -5.88 -8.36 1.17
N MET A 84 -6.98 -9.08 1.40
CA MET A 84 -7.71 -9.07 2.68
C MET A 84 -7.77 -10.46 3.34
N GLY A 85 -7.21 -11.50 2.70
CA GLY A 85 -7.27 -12.88 3.18
C GLY A 85 -8.65 -13.52 3.01
N ALA A 86 -9.40 -13.11 1.98
CA ALA A 86 -10.65 -13.75 1.61
C ALA A 86 -10.40 -15.15 1.02
N ALA A 87 -11.41 -16.02 1.05
CA ALA A 87 -11.31 -17.35 0.44
C ALA A 87 -10.96 -17.24 -1.05
N GLY A 88 -9.89 -17.90 -1.48
CA GLY A 88 -9.40 -17.86 -2.85
C GLY A 88 -8.35 -16.78 -3.14
N GLN A 89 -7.96 -15.97 -2.16
CA GLN A 89 -6.78 -15.09 -2.28
C GLN A 89 -5.53 -15.84 -1.80
N ASP A 90 -4.51 -15.94 -2.64
CA ASP A 90 -3.16 -16.31 -2.22
C ASP A 90 -2.35 -15.04 -1.94
N ILE A 91 -1.76 -14.93 -0.75
CA ILE A 91 -0.95 -13.78 -0.34
C ILE A 91 0.22 -13.49 -1.30
N TRP A 92 0.74 -14.52 -1.97
CA TRP A 92 1.88 -14.40 -2.87
C TRP A 92 1.52 -13.77 -4.23
N ASP A 93 0.22 -13.68 -4.56
CA ASP A 93 -0.26 -13.09 -5.82
C ASP A 93 -0.38 -11.55 -5.75
N PHE A 94 -0.25 -10.96 -4.57
CA PHE A 94 -0.44 -9.53 -4.36
C PHE A 94 0.90 -8.82 -4.21
N PRO A 95 1.10 -7.68 -4.90
CA PRO A 95 2.31 -6.89 -4.74
C PRO A 95 2.36 -6.27 -3.35
N ARG A 96 3.58 -6.00 -2.90
CA ARG A 96 3.79 -5.25 -1.68
C ARG A 96 3.69 -3.75 -1.92
N LEU A 97 3.11 -3.05 -0.95
CA LEU A 97 3.28 -1.61 -0.76
C LEU A 97 4.38 -1.38 0.29
N TYR A 98 4.89 -0.16 0.36
CA TYR A 98 5.82 0.23 1.41
C TYR A 98 5.17 1.21 2.38
N VAL A 99 5.45 1.04 3.66
CA VAL A 99 5.02 1.92 4.75
C VAL A 99 6.28 2.27 5.53
N ASP A 100 6.64 3.55 5.56
CA ASP A 100 7.90 4.06 6.12
C ASP A 100 9.13 3.27 5.64
N GLY A 101 9.16 2.93 4.35
CA GLY A 101 10.22 2.13 3.73
C GLY A 101 10.21 0.63 4.05
N SER A 102 9.28 0.16 4.88
CA SER A 102 9.09 -1.27 5.18
C SER A 102 8.05 -1.90 4.26
N SER A 103 8.28 -3.13 3.83
CA SER A 103 7.48 -3.77 2.78
C SER A 103 6.35 -4.65 3.33
N TRP A 104 5.10 -4.34 2.96
CA TRP A 104 3.89 -4.95 3.51
C TRP A 104 2.90 -5.37 2.43
N VAL A 105 2.15 -6.44 2.71
CA VAL A 105 0.93 -6.77 1.98
C VAL A 105 -0.24 -6.00 2.61
N TRP A 106 -1.19 -5.50 1.81
CA TRP A 106 -2.28 -4.59 2.18
C TRP A 106 -2.83 -4.78 3.59
N ARG A 107 -3.42 -5.95 3.90
CA ARG A 107 -3.98 -6.25 5.22
C ARG A 107 -3.01 -6.01 6.38
N TYR A 108 -1.74 -6.33 6.21
CA TYR A 108 -0.73 -6.16 7.25
C TYR A 108 -0.22 -4.72 7.32
N ALA A 109 -0.17 -4.03 6.18
CA ALA A 109 0.13 -2.60 6.13
C ALA A 109 -0.90 -1.79 6.93
N LEU A 110 -2.18 -2.17 6.86
CA LEU A 110 -3.23 -1.57 7.69
C LEU A 110 -2.95 -1.73 9.19
N GLY A 111 -2.39 -2.86 9.61
CA GLY A 111 -1.98 -3.07 11.00
C GLY A 111 -0.75 -2.23 11.38
N ALA A 112 0.23 -2.11 10.50
CA ALA A 112 1.40 -1.26 10.71
C ALA A 112 1.03 0.24 10.83
N CYS A 113 0.02 0.69 10.08
CA CYS A 113 -0.56 2.03 10.18
C CYS A 113 -1.69 2.15 11.22
N GLY A 114 -2.06 1.04 11.85
CA GLY A 114 -3.16 0.93 12.80
C GLY A 114 -2.91 1.74 14.08
N PRO A 115 -3.90 1.82 14.99
CA PRO A 115 -3.66 2.37 16.32
C PRO A 115 -2.53 1.57 16.99
N ALA A 116 -1.69 2.24 17.78
CA ALA A 116 -0.72 1.55 18.61
C ALA A 116 -1.48 0.59 19.54
N GLU A 117 -1.17 -0.70 19.48
CA GLU A 117 -1.67 -1.65 20.47
C GLU A 117 -1.02 -1.28 21.83
N ASP A 118 -1.84 -0.89 22.81
CA ASP A 118 -1.46 -0.67 24.22
C ASP A 118 -0.98 -1.97 24.89
#